data_AF-A0A2P5MTI4-F1
#
_entry.id   AF-A0A2P5MTI4-F1
#
_cell.length_a   1.000
_cell.length_b   1.000
_cell.length_c   1.000
_cell.angle_alpha   90.00
_cell.angle_beta   90.00
_cell.angle_gamma   90.00
#
_symmetry.space_group_name_H-M   'P 1'
#
loop_
_entity.id
_entity.type
_entity.pdbx_description
1 polymer ?
#
loop_
_entity_poly.entity_id
_entity_poly.type
_entity_poly.pdbx_seq_one_letter_code
_entity_poly.pdbx_strand_id
1 'polypeptide(L)'
;QTAAIIALTGSNAKQLAYHLERKLFDTGHACTVLEQISATTTGAVLAPEVMQSNEALAEAIKNAGLLCLCVDSQPAATDMRFDCNQYSIDEMYAALKNRGVIH
;
A
#
# COMPACT_ATOMS: atom_id res chain seq x y z
N GLN A 1 13.75 8.93 -2.75
CA GLN A 1 12.69 8.07 -2.21
C GLN A 1 12.87 7.98 -0.71
N THR A 2 11.79 8.12 0.05
CA THR A 2 11.72 7.93 1.51
C THR A 2 10.81 6.74 1.79
N ALA A 3 11.23 5.82 2.64
CA ALA A 3 10.44 4.63 2.98
C ALA A 3 9.14 5.03 3.70
N ALA A 4 8.02 4.45 3.29
CA ALA A 4 6.71 4.80 3.82
C ALA A 4 5.70 3.67 3.63
N ILE A 5 4.74 3.57 4.56
CA ILE A 5 3.56 2.72 4.47
C ILE A 5 2.40 3.58 3.98
N ILE A 6 1.80 3.19 2.87
CA ILE A 6 0.71 3.89 2.20
C ILE A 6 -0.51 2.97 2.17
N ALA A 7 -1.57 3.34 2.88
CA ALA A 7 -2.83 2.62 2.86
C ALA A 7 -3.69 3.06 1.66
N LEU A 8 -4.15 2.09 0.88
CA LEU A 8 -5.05 2.26 -0.26
C LEU A 8 -6.39 1.62 0.07
N THR A 9 -7.47 2.40 -0.06
CA THR A 9 -8.84 1.98 0.23
C THR A 9 -9.76 2.29 -0.93
N GLY A 10 -10.94 1.66 -0.98
CA GLY A 10 -11.93 1.91 -2.03
C GLY A 10 -12.05 0.73 -2.99
N SER A 11 -13.09 0.73 -3.83
CA SER A 11 -13.46 -0.46 -4.63
C SER A 11 -12.40 -0.83 -5.67
N ASN A 12 -11.59 0.14 -6.09
CA ASN A 12 -10.53 -0.05 -7.08
C ASN A 12 -9.12 -0.09 -6.46
N ALA A 13 -9.01 -0.18 -5.12
CA ALA A 13 -7.72 -0.08 -4.41
C ALA A 13 -6.68 -1.06 -4.95
N LYS A 14 -7.07 -2.33 -5.16
CA LYS A 14 -6.19 -3.36 -5.73
C LYS A 14 -5.66 -2.97 -7.11
N GLN A 15 -6.55 -2.59 -8.04
CA GLN A 15 -6.14 -2.24 -9.39
C GLN A 15 -5.23 -0.99 -9.38
N LEU A 16 -5.62 0.04 -8.63
CA LEU A 16 -4.86 1.27 -8.54
C LEU A 16 -3.51 1.08 -7.85
N ALA A 17 -3.40 0.16 -6.88
CA ALA A 17 -2.14 -0.19 -6.23
C ALA A 17 -1.11 -0.70 -7.24
N TYR A 18 -1.51 -1.62 -8.12
CA TYR A 18 -0.60 -2.16 -9.14
C TYR A 18 -0.27 -1.15 -10.24
N HIS A 19 -1.21 -0.29 -10.63
CA HIS A 19 -0.88 0.79 -11.56
C HIS A 19 0.07 1.82 -10.94
N LEU A 20 -0.13 2.17 -9.67
CA LEU A 20 0.76 3.07 -8.95
C LEU A 20 2.14 2.43 -8.74
N GLU A 21 2.21 1.16 -8.36
CA GLU A 21 3.45 0.39 -8.27
C GLU A 21 4.21 0.42 -9.60
N ARG A 22 3.53 0.10 -10.71
CA ARG A 22 4.16 0.14 -12.04
C ARG A 22 4.70 1.52 -12.38
N LYS A 23 3.90 2.57 -12.15
CA LYS A 23 4.32 3.95 -12.38
C LYS A 23 5.52 4.34 -11.51
N LEU A 24 5.52 3.96 -10.24
CA LEU A 24 6.65 4.16 -9.33
C LEU A 24 7.91 3.46 -9.84
N PHE A 25 7.80 2.17 -10.21
CA PHE A 25 8.89 1.38 -10.74
C PHE A 25 9.47 1.97 -12.03
N ASP A 26 8.62 2.34 -12.99
CA ASP A 26 9.03 2.96 -14.25
C ASP A 26 9.75 4.30 -14.04
N THR A 27 9.48 4.98 -12.91
CA THR A 27 10.18 6.22 -12.50
C THR A 27 11.34 5.99 -11.54
N GLY A 28 11.74 4.74 -11.30
CA GLY A 28 12.92 4.39 -10.50
C GLY A 28 12.66 4.33 -8.98
N HIS A 29 11.42 4.15 -8.54
CA HIS A 29 11.07 4.00 -7.13
C HIS A 29 10.62 2.58 -6.82
N ALA A 30 11.36 1.90 -5.95
CA ALA A 30 11.06 0.53 -5.56
C ALA A 30 9.87 0.49 -4.59
N CYS A 31 8.92 -0.39 -4.86
CA CYS A 31 7.63 -0.43 -4.19
C CYS A 31 7.19 -1.89 -4.04
N THR A 32 6.46 -2.20 -2.97
CA THR A 32 5.83 -3.51 -2.77
C THR A 32 4.36 -3.32 -2.44
N VAL A 33 3.50 -4.09 -3.11
CA VAL A 33 2.06 -4.15 -2.81
C VAL A 33 1.83 -5.26 -1.77
N LEU A 34 1.27 -4.90 -0.62
CA LEU A 34 0.84 -5.82 0.41
C LEU A 34 -0.69 -5.92 0.38
N GLU A 35 -1.20 -7.02 -0.14
CA GLU A 35 -2.63 -7.30 -0.14
C GLU A 35 -3.06 -7.96 1.18
N GLN A 36 -4.20 -7.56 1.71
CA GLN A 36 -4.85 -8.35 2.74
C GLN A 36 -5.49 -9.58 2.08
N ILE A 37 -5.05 -10.78 2.48
CA ILE A 37 -5.75 -12.01 2.14
C ILE A 37 -7.04 -12.03 2.98
N SER A 38 -8.13 -11.50 2.44
CA SER A 38 -9.45 -11.66 3.06
C SER A 38 -9.94 -13.09 2.87
N ALA A 39 -10.43 -13.68 3.96
CA ALA A 39 -10.92 -15.06 4.11
C ALA A 39 -12.11 -15.47 3.22
N THR A 40 -12.42 -14.72 2.16
CA THR A 40 -13.68 -14.86 1.41
C THR A 40 -13.54 -15.61 0.10
N THR A 41 -12.32 -15.93 -0.33
CA THR A 41 -12.05 -16.72 -1.57
C THR A 41 -11.74 -18.19 -1.31
N THR A 42 -11.49 -18.56 -0.06
CA THR A 42 -11.48 -19.95 0.40
C THR A 42 -12.43 -19.98 1.59
N GLY A 43 -13.32 -20.97 1.73
CA GLY A 43 -14.22 -21.09 2.89
C GLY A 43 -13.50 -21.36 4.23
N ALA A 44 -12.25 -20.91 4.36
CA ALA A 44 -11.41 -21.01 5.52
C ALA A 44 -11.65 -19.78 6.41
N VAL A 45 -12.13 -20.02 7.62
CA VAL A 45 -12.15 -19.03 8.70
C VAL A 45 -10.69 -18.65 8.98
N LEU A 46 -10.24 -17.48 8.51
CA LEU A 46 -8.91 -17.01 8.87
C LEU A 46 -8.92 -16.64 10.35
N ALA A 47 -8.02 -17.24 11.11
CA ALA A 47 -7.79 -16.92 12.51
C ALA A 47 -7.40 -15.43 12.66
N PRO A 48 -7.66 -14.80 13.82
CA PRO A 48 -7.36 -13.38 14.09
C PRO A 48 -5.89 -12.97 13.84
N GLU A 49 -4.98 -13.95 13.78
CA GLU A 49 -3.53 -13.80 13.63
C GLU A 49 -3.10 -13.24 12.26
N VAL A 50 -3.96 -13.35 11.23
CA VAL A 50 -3.62 -12.89 9.86
C VAL A 50 -3.59 -11.36 9.74
N MET A 51 -4.44 -10.62 10.48
CA MET A 51 -4.39 -9.15 10.47
C MET A 51 -3.13 -8.63 11.16
N GLN A 52 -2.68 -9.27 12.24
CA GLN A 52 -1.44 -8.90 12.94
C GLN A 52 -0.18 -9.15 12.09
N SER A 53 -0.23 -10.13 11.19
CA SER A 53 0.89 -10.47 10.31
C SER A 53 1.18 -9.38 9.27
N ASN A 54 0.14 -8.69 8.78
CA ASN A 54 0.30 -7.64 7.78
C ASN A 54 0.92 -6.35 8.35
N GLU A 55 0.69 -6.05 9.63
CA GLU A 55 1.28 -4.88 10.27
C GLU A 55 2.79 -5.04 10.46
N ALA A 56 3.22 -6.18 11.03
CA ALA A 56 4.64 -6.49 11.19
C ALA A 56 5.36 -6.58 9.83
N LEU A 57 4.69 -7.09 8.79
CA LEU A 57 5.25 -7.17 7.45
C LEU A 57 5.37 -5.78 6.79
N ALA A 58 4.35 -4.93 6.92
CA ALA A 58 4.40 -3.55 6.40
C ALA A 58 5.55 -2.76 7.07
N GLU A 59 5.72 -2.92 8.38
CA GLU A 59 6.82 -2.32 9.12
C GLU A 59 8.19 -2.88 8.67
N ALA A 60 8.32 -4.20 8.49
CA ALA A 60 9.54 -4.82 7.97
C ALA A 60 9.91 -4.28 6.57
N ILE A 61 8.94 -4.11 5.67
CA ILE A 61 9.15 -3.53 4.33
C ILE A 61 9.64 -2.08 4.44
N LYS A 62 9.02 -1.26 5.29
CA LYS A 62 9.46 0.12 5.53
C LYS A 62 10.87 0.17 6.11
N ASN A 63 11.18 -0.68 7.09
CA ASN A 63 12.51 -0.78 7.69
C ASN A 63 13.58 -1.25 6.69
N ALA A 64 13.20 -2.00 5.65
CA ALA A 64 14.07 -2.34 4.53
C ALA A 64 14.31 -1.15 3.55
N GLY A 65 13.74 0.02 3.81
CA GLY A 65 13.93 1.22 2.99
C GLY A 65 12.95 1.34 1.81
N LEU A 66 11.88 0.52 1.78
CA LEU A 66 10.97 0.44 0.64
C LEU A 66 9.65 1.18 0.89
N LEU A 67 8.93 1.46 -0.20
CA LEU A 67 7.53 1.86 -0.14
C LEU A 67 6.65 0.61 -0.03
N CYS A 68 5.71 0.63 0.91
CA CYS A 68 4.70 -0.42 1.08
C CYS A 68 3.32 0.15 0.73
N LEU A 69 2.67 -0.40 -0.29
CA LEU A 69 1.28 -0.11 -0.65
C LEU A 69 0.37 -1.17 -0.02
N CYS A 70 -0.29 -0.82 1.08
CA CYS A 70 -1.23 -1.71 1.77
C CYS A 70 -2.62 -1.60 1.14
N VAL A 71 -3.11 -2.67 0.53
CA VAL A 71 -4.44 -2.72 -0.09
C VAL A 71 -5.46 -3.23 0.91
N ASP A 72 -6.55 -2.49 1.09
CA ASP A 72 -7.67 -2.82 1.97
C ASP A 72 -7.27 -3.18 3.42
N SER A 73 -6.08 -2.73 3.82
CA SER A 73 -5.52 -2.86 5.15
C SER A 73 -4.99 -1.49 5.59
N GLN A 74 -5.15 -1.19 6.88
CA GLN A 74 -4.71 0.06 7.49
C GLN A 74 -3.86 -0.27 8.71
N PRO A 75 -2.56 -0.58 8.55
CA PRO A 75 -1.64 -0.71 9.67
C PRO A 75 -1.65 0.56 10.52
N ALA A 76 -1.46 0.45 11.84
CA ALA A 76 -1.42 1.64 12.70
C ALA A 76 -0.23 2.55 12.36
N ALA A 77 0.86 1.97 11.84
CA ALA A 77 2.05 2.69 11.36
C ALA A 77 1.91 3.31 9.96
N THR A 78 0.69 3.51 9.45
CA THR A 78 0.45 4.12 8.13
C THR A 78 0.92 5.58 8.09
N ASP A 79 1.80 5.92 7.14
CA ASP A 79 2.29 7.29 6.93
C ASP A 79 1.34 8.11 6.04
N MET A 80 0.68 7.45 5.09
CA MET A 80 -0.20 8.10 4.11
C MET A 80 -1.40 7.22 3.78
N ARG A 81 -2.53 7.86 3.45
CA ARG A 81 -3.74 7.15 3.06
C ARG A 81 -4.37 7.79 1.83
N PHE A 82 -4.85 6.95 0.91
CA PHE A 82 -5.64 7.36 -0.23
C PHE A 82 -6.94 6.56 -0.32
N ASP A 83 -8.01 7.27 -0.69
CA ASP A 83 -9.25 6.66 -1.15
C ASP A 83 -9.22 6.60 -2.68
N CYS A 84 -9.04 5.41 -3.23
CA CYS A 84 -8.95 5.13 -4.66
C CYS A 84 -10.28 5.34 -5.41
N ASN A 85 -11.38 5.67 -4.71
CA ASN A 85 -12.60 6.16 -5.33
C ASN A 85 -12.56 7.68 -5.58
N GLN A 86 -11.68 8.40 -4.88
CA GLN A 86 -11.57 9.86 -4.93
C GLN A 86 -10.28 10.33 -5.61
N TYR A 87 -9.20 9.56 -5.49
CA TYR A 87 -7.89 9.90 -6.03
C TYR A 87 -7.55 9.05 -7.25
N SER A 88 -7.16 9.73 -8.33
CA SER A 88 -6.54 9.12 -9.50
C SER A 88 -5.06 8.76 -9.24
N ILE A 89 -4.48 7.94 -10.13
CA ILE A 89 -3.06 7.55 -10.07
C ILE A 89 -2.14 8.78 -10.14
N ASP A 90 -2.49 9.76 -10.97
CA ASP A 90 -1.68 10.97 -11.14
C ASP A 90 -1.72 11.86 -9.89
N GLU A 91 -2.88 11.98 -9.25
CA GLU A 91 -3.03 12.72 -7.99
C GLU A 91 -2.30 12.03 -6.83
N MET A 92 -2.39 10.71 -6.72
CA MET A 92 -1.61 9.95 -5.73
C MET A 92 -0.11 10.13 -5.95
N TYR A 93 0.36 9.98 -7.18
CA TYR A 93 1.77 10.16 -7.54
C TYR A 93 2.26 11.59 -7.23
N ALA A 94 1.48 12.60 -7.60
CA ALA A 94 1.79 13.99 -7.29
C ALA A 94 1.83 14.24 -5.77
N ALA A 95 0.91 13.64 -5.01
CA ALA A 95 0.90 13.73 -3.55
C ALA A 95 2.14 13.09 -2.92
N LEU A 96 2.60 11.94 -3.42
CA LEU A 96 3.85 11.32 -2.97
C LEU A 96 5.06 12.23 -3.23
N LYS A 97 5.11 12.88 -4.40
CA LYS A 97 6.17 13.83 -4.74
C LYS A 97 6.15 15.08 -3.85
N ASN A 98 4.97 15.67 -3.68
CA ASN A 98 4.78 16.87 -2.87
C ASN A 98 5.12 16.67 -1.39
N ARG A 99 4.99 15.43 -0.89
CA ARG A 99 5.39 15.06 0.47
C ARG A 99 6.84 14.60 0.60
N GLY A 100 7.63 14.64 -0.48
CA GLY A 100 9.02 14.20 -0.46
C GLY A 100 9.21 12.69 -0.26
N VAL A 101 8.16 11.90 -0.48
CA VAL A 101 8.24 10.43 -0.44
C VAL A 101 8.96 9.92 -1.69
N ILE A 102 8.74 10.58 -2.82
CA ILE A 102 9.45 10.35 -4.08
C ILE A 102 9.99 11.68 -4.63
N HIS A 103 11.01 11.64 -5.50
CA HIS A 103 11.68 12.83 -6.05
C HIS A 103 11.75 12.75 -7.56
#